data_AF-A0A3C1L5M1-F1
#
_entry.id   AF-A0A3C1L5M1-F1
#
_cell.length_a   1.000
_cell.length_b   1.000
_cell.length_c   1.000
_cell.angle_alpha   90.00
_cell.angle_beta   90.00
_cell.angle_gamma   90.00
#
_symmetry.space_group_name_H-M   'P 1'
#
loop_
_entity.id
_entity.type
_entity.pdbx_description
1 polymer ?
#
loop_
_entity_poly.entity_id
_entity_poly.type
_entity_poly.pdbx_seq_one_letter_code
_entity_poly.pdbx_strand_id
1 'polypeptide(L)' 'ATAEDDGVVVTVVLDVNGAEPASYLVVLDAVSFTEIARARAPHRIPFGLHGAFAPSATTPGAAT' A
#
# COMPACT_ATOMS: atom_id res chain seq x y z
N ALA A 1 -0.56 -13.27 9.27
CA ALA A 1 0.45 -14.07 8.58
C ALA A 1 0.62 -15.42 9.27
N THR A 2 -0.24 -16.38 8.93
CA THR A 2 -0.09 -17.81 9.26
C THR A 2 0.51 -18.61 8.09
N ALA A 3 0.21 -18.23 6.85
CA ALA A 3 0.86 -18.73 5.63
C ALA A 3 1.83 -17.68 5.06
N GLU A 4 2.73 -18.09 4.16
CA GLU A 4 3.72 -17.20 3.53
C GLU A 4 3.05 -16.02 2.79
N ASP A 5 1.92 -16.29 2.14
CA ASP A 5 1.11 -15.36 1.34
C ASP A 5 -0.07 -14.75 2.11
N ASP A 6 -0.19 -15.02 3.42
CA ASP A 6 -1.20 -14.40 4.28
C ASP A 6 -0.79 -12.95 4.63
N GLY A 7 -1.04 -12.06 3.66
CA GLY A 7 -0.69 -10.66 3.71
C GLY A 7 -1.32 -9.86 2.57
N VAL A 8 -0.70 -8.71 2.27
CA VAL A 8 -1.18 -7.78 1.23
C VAL A 8 -0.04 -7.35 0.33
N VAL A 9 -0.36 -7.11 -0.94
CA VAL A 9 0.53 -6.41 -1.86
C VAL A 9 0.15 -4.94 -1.88
N VAL A 10 1.14 -4.08 -1.65
CA VAL A 10 0.96 -2.64 -1.68
C VAL A 10 1.81 -2.07 -2.80
N THR A 11 1.19 -1.35 -3.73
CA THR A 11 1.91 -0.73 -4.86
C THR A 11 1.37 0.64 -5.22
N VAL A 12 2.22 1.45 -5.85
CA VAL A 12 1.87 2.79 -6.33
C VAL A 12 1.55 2.72 -7.82
N VAL A 13 0.42 3.29 -8.21
CA VAL A 13 0.00 3.42 -9.61
C VAL A 13 -0.02 4.90 -9.98
N LEU A 14 0.50 5.23 -11.16
CA LEU A 14 0.33 6.55 -11.78
C LEU A 14 -0.88 6.51 -12.71
N ASP A 15 -1.95 7.21 -12.35
CA ASP A 15 -3.15 7.37 -13.19
C ASP A 15 -2.97 8.57 -14.12
N VAL A 16 -2.69 8.32 -15.39
CA VAL A 16 -2.50 9.35 -16.42
C VAL A 16 -3.79 9.71 -17.17
N ASN A 17 -4.86 8.94 -16.96
CA ASN A 17 -6.10 9.04 -17.72
C ASN A 17 -7.20 9.83 -17.00
N GLY A 18 -7.01 10.14 -15.72
CA GLY A 18 -7.93 10.97 -14.94
C GLY A 18 -7.93 12.44 -15.35
N ALA A 19 -9.03 13.15 -15.05
CA ALA A 19 -9.14 14.60 -15.24
C ALA A 19 -8.04 15.37 -14.50
N GLU A 20 -7.63 14.87 -13.33
CA GLU A 20 -6.48 15.33 -12.55
C GLU A 20 -5.48 14.18 -12.41
N PRO A 21 -4.45 14.09 -13.27
CA PRO A 21 -3.53 12.96 -13.26
C PRO A 21 -2.67 12.93 -11.99
N ALA A 22 -2.88 11.91 -11.17
CA ALA A 22 -2.26 11.76 -9.86
C ALA A 22 -1.96 10.28 -9.56
N SER A 23 -1.06 10.03 -8.62
CA SER A 23 -0.78 8.67 -8.17
C SER A 23 -1.78 8.19 -7.12
N TYR A 24 -1.87 6.89 -6.94
CA TYR A 24 -2.55 6.28 -5.81
C TYR A 24 -1.80 5.05 -5.32
N LEU A 25 -1.99 4.73 -4.04
CA LEU A 25 -1.60 3.47 -3.45
C LEU A 25 -2.78 2.51 -3.60
N VAL A 26 -2.53 1.28 -4.06
CA VAL A 26 -3.51 0.20 -4.06
C VAL A 26 -3.04 -0.91 -3.14
N VAL A 27 -3.99 -1.49 -2.41
CA VAL A 27 -3.78 -2.64 -1.54
C VAL A 27 -4.55 -3.81 -2.14
N LEU A 28 -3.82 -4.87 -2.43
CA LEU A 28 -4.37 -6.12 -2.96
C LEU A 28 -4.25 -7.20 -1.89
N ASP A 29 -5.28 -8.02 -1.77
CA ASP A 29 -5.18 -9.31 -1.09
C ASP A 29 -4.10 -10.16 -1.80
N ALA A 30 -3.10 -10.65 -1.06
CA ALA A 30 -1.93 -11.27 -1.69
C ALA A 30 -2.24 -12.63 -2.33
N VAL A 31 -3.29 -13.32 -1.88
CA VAL A 31 -3.69 -14.65 -2.39
C VAL A 31 -4.47 -14.50 -3.71
N SER A 32 -5.43 -13.59 -3.76
CA SER A 32 -6.36 -13.44 -4.89
C SER A 32 -5.99 -12.32 -5.86
N PHE A 33 -5.08 -11.42 -5.48
CA PHE A 33 -4.81 -10.15 -6.17
C PHE A 33 -6.05 -9.25 -6.33
N THR A 34 -7.09 -9.47 -5.53
CA THR A 34 -8.28 -8.63 -5.50
C THR A 34 -7.95 -7.31 -4.81
N GLU A 35 -8.37 -6.18 -5.40
CA GLU A 35 -8.25 -4.88 -4.75
C GLU A 35 -9.17 -4.81 -3.53
N ILE A 36 -8.59 -4.55 -2.36
CA ILE A 36 -9.32 -4.46 -1.09
C ILE A 36 -9.31 -3.03 -0.51
N ALA A 37 -8.37 -2.17 -0.94
CA ALA A 37 -8.35 -0.76 -0.57
C ALA A 37 -7.54 0.10 -1.55
N ARG A 38 -7.82 1.40 -1.53
CA ARG A 38 -7.12 2.42 -2.32
C ARG A 38 -6.98 3.73 -1.56
N ALA A 39 -5.82 4.38 -1.68
CA ALA A 39 -5.56 5.73 -1.18
C ALA A 39 -5.04 6.63 -2.30
N ARG A 40 -5.77 7.70 -2.63
CA ARG A 40 -5.36 8.69 -3.64
C ARG A 40 -4.30 9.63 -3.05
N ALA A 41 -3.21 9.85 -3.77
CA ALA A 41 -2.24 10.88 -3.44
C ALA A 41 -2.72 12.25 -3.97
N PRO A 42 -2.36 13.37 -3.32
CA PRO A 42 -2.70 14.69 -3.82
C PRO A 42 -1.81 15.13 -5.00
N HIS A 43 -0.86 14.30 -5.43
CA HIS A 43 0.08 14.58 -6.53
C HIS A 43 0.60 13.29 -7.17
N ARG A 44 1.44 13.42 -8.20
CA ARG A 44 2.14 12.31 -8.85
C ARG A 44 3.37 11.90 -8.04
N ILE A 45 3.48 10.62 -7.72
CA ILE A 45 4.67 10.03 -7.11
C ILE A 45 5.59 9.56 -8.26
N PRO A 46 6.81 10.11 -8.41
CA PRO A 46 7.74 9.70 -9.46
C PRO A 46 8.17 8.23 -9.34
N PHE A 47 8.66 7.66 -10.44
CA PHE A 47 9.25 6.32 -10.41
C PHE A 47 10.49 6.30 -9.52
N GLY A 48 10.42 5.48 -8.47
CA GLY A 48 11.52 5.21 -7.56
C GLY A 48 12.08 3.81 -7.75
N LEU A 49 13.02 3.44 -6.87
CA LEU A 49 13.55 2.08 -6.78
C LEU A 49 12.70 1.26 -5.79
N HIS A 50 13.34 0.68 -4.78
CA HIS A 50 12.69 -0.23 -3.83
C HIS A 50 11.84 0.51 -2.80
N GLY A 51 10.76 -0.15 -2.37
CA GLY A 51 9.97 0.25 -1.20
C GLY A 51 10.25 -0.68 -0.01
N ALA A 52 9.97 -0.20 1.20
CA ALA A 52 10.02 -1.01 2.41
C ALA A 52 8.81 -0.67 3.30
N PHE A 53 8.20 -1.70 3.89
CA PHE A 53 7.15 -1.52 4.90
C PHE A 53 7.78 -1.52 6.29
N ALA A 54 7.55 -0.44 7.04
CA ALA A 54 7.91 -0.36 8.44
C ALA A 54 6.65 -0.57 9.28
N PRO A 55 6.53 -1.70 10.00
CA PRO A 55 5.40 -1.89 10.91
C PRO A 55 5.44 -0.83 12.01
N SER A 56 4.27 -0.47 12.53
CA SER A 56 4.20 0.41 13.70
C SER A 56 5.01 -0.20 14.85
N ALA A 57 5.78 0.62 15.55
CA ALA A 57 6.45 0.17 16.76
C ALA A 57 5.38 -0.27 17.76
N THR A 58 5.33 -1.56 18.09
CA THR A 58 4.64 -2.01 19.30
C THR A 58 5.34 -1.33 20.47
N THR A 59 4.71 -0.33 21.10
CA THR A 59 5.18 0.13 22.41
C THR A 59 4.95 -1.01 23.39
N PRO A 60 6.01 -1.64 23.96
CA PRO A 60 5.80 -2.65 24.98
C PRO A 60 5.33 -1.92 26.25
N GLY A 61 4.13 -2.22 26.75
CA GLY A 61 3.70 -1.79 28.09
C GLY A 61 2.49 -0.84 28.22
N ALA A 62 1.66 -0.64 27.19
CA ALA A 62 0.39 0.08 27.34
C ALA A 62 -0.75 -0.83 27.85
N ALA A 63 -0.50 -1.53 28.96
CA ALA A 63 -1.52 -2.22 29.75
C ALA A 63 -1.39 -1.77 31.21
N THR A 64 -2.28 -0.86 31.62
CA THR A 64 -2.69 -0.64 33.01
C THR A 64 -4.07 -1.23 33.19
#